data_AF-A0A261FVQ8-F1
#
_entry.id   AF-A0A261FVQ8-F1
#
_cell.length_a   1.000
_cell.length_b   1.000
_cell.length_c   1.000
_cell.angle_alpha   90.00
_cell.angle_beta   90.00
_cell.angle_gamma   90.00
#
_symmetry.space_group_name_H-M   'P 1'
#
loop_
_entity.id
_entity.type
_entity.pdbx_description
1 polymer ?
#
loop_
_entity_poly.entity_id
_entity_poly.type
_entity_poly.pdbx_seq_one_letter_code
_entity_poly.pdbx_strand_id
1 'polypeptide(L)'
;MNSGAASQIDLETANRAADIMAWTPFGAAFQLPYDAFAGNWLAVIARLAILAVTWVVCFSICTWCLRHERLTLGAGHQATVNAKGIGAFAHMPDSPSGAISARLFTYLVRDPRQAMLFVMPVFLLIIFALQMRTMPGLIWLVPIWSGWMMAIAESNGLAYDGRGFAMQVIAGVPGTTDRLGRVRVYVGIIVAYVLALFVAIAFISGDWRSSEGLLIGATFTAVGLGVGLSGLGLAEITSCAFMYPVASLDKPFSAPQGRMVAQGFFPLIYMLGSLLLMFPTGIAAIILVVMSELAYSYWLIIPIAIVNGAGILAAGTWLGGKLMDARMLSIVRTLDSFASLQK
;
A
#
# COMPACT_ATOMS: atom_id res chain seq x y z
N MET A 1 -24.82 25.27 -27.70
CA MET A 1 -25.40 24.80 -26.42
C MET A 1 -25.88 23.37 -26.63
N ASN A 2 -25.01 22.38 -26.43
CA ASN A 2 -25.34 20.95 -26.61
C ASN A 2 -25.45 20.28 -25.24
N SER A 3 -26.59 20.48 -24.60
CA SER A 3 -27.03 19.73 -23.42
C SER A 3 -27.72 18.44 -23.87
N GLY A 4 -26.93 17.49 -24.38
CA GLY A 4 -27.48 16.28 -25.01
C GLY A 4 -26.48 15.13 -25.10
N ALA A 5 -25.90 14.71 -23.98
CA ALA A 5 -25.28 13.38 -23.82
C ALA A 5 -24.92 13.08 -22.35
N ALA A 6 -25.69 13.58 -21.38
CA ALA A 6 -25.72 12.89 -20.08
C ALA A 6 -26.54 11.62 -20.32
N SER A 7 -25.91 10.56 -20.81
CA SER A 7 -26.51 9.23 -20.75
C SER A 7 -26.82 9.02 -19.28
N GLN A 8 -28.12 9.04 -18.96
CA GLN A 8 -28.62 8.60 -17.66
C GLN A 8 -27.80 7.36 -17.29
N ILE A 9 -27.30 7.31 -16.06
CA ILE A 9 -26.95 6.02 -15.46
C ILE A 9 -28.09 5.11 -15.89
N ASP A 10 -27.81 4.02 -16.60
CA ASP A 10 -28.85 3.07 -16.94
C ASP A 10 -29.28 2.45 -15.61
N LEU A 11 -30.15 3.17 -14.92
CA LEU A 11 -30.61 2.90 -13.57
C LEU A 11 -31.23 1.53 -13.56
N GLU A 12 -31.79 1.09 -14.69
CA GLU A 12 -32.29 -0.26 -14.87
C GLU A 12 -31.16 -1.31 -14.78
N THR A 13 -30.06 -1.15 -15.53
CA THR A 13 -28.93 -2.09 -15.45
C THR A 13 -28.21 -2.01 -14.09
N ALA A 14 -28.04 -0.82 -13.53
CA ALA A 14 -27.44 -0.64 -12.21
C ALA A 14 -28.32 -1.23 -11.09
N ASN A 15 -29.64 -1.04 -11.16
CA ASN A 15 -30.59 -1.64 -10.22
C ASN A 15 -30.63 -3.16 -10.39
N ARG A 16 -30.62 -3.69 -11.61
CA ARG A 16 -30.54 -5.15 -11.82
C ARG A 16 -29.27 -5.75 -11.23
N ALA A 17 -28.11 -5.11 -11.42
CA ALA A 17 -26.87 -5.55 -10.82
C ALA A 17 -26.90 -5.45 -9.28
N ALA A 18 -27.45 -4.36 -8.74
CA ALA A 18 -27.63 -4.18 -7.30
C ALA A 18 -28.58 -5.23 -6.72
N ASP A 19 -29.69 -5.53 -7.39
CA ASP A 19 -30.66 -6.55 -6.99
C ASP A 19 -30.01 -7.93 -6.92
N ILE A 20 -29.22 -8.29 -7.95
CA ILE A 20 -28.47 -9.55 -7.97
C ILE A 20 -27.43 -9.58 -6.83
N MET A 21 -26.63 -8.53 -6.68
CA MET A 21 -25.62 -8.46 -5.62
C MET A 21 -26.22 -8.47 -4.22
N ALA A 22 -27.41 -7.92 -4.06
CA ALA A 22 -28.11 -7.88 -2.79
C ALA A 22 -28.59 -9.28 -2.34
N TRP A 23 -28.63 -10.28 -3.23
CA TRP A 23 -28.84 -11.69 -2.88
C TRP A 23 -27.54 -12.46 -2.64
N THR A 24 -26.38 -11.83 -2.82
CA THR A 24 -25.09 -12.41 -2.45
C THR A 24 -24.73 -12.05 -1.02
N PRO A 25 -23.85 -12.82 -0.35
CA PRO A 25 -23.44 -12.50 1.02
C PRO A 25 -22.76 -11.13 1.16
N PHE A 26 -22.17 -10.61 0.08
CA PHE A 26 -21.50 -9.31 0.05
C PHE A 26 -22.49 -8.13 0.03
N GLY A 27 -23.66 -8.28 -0.60
CA GLY A 27 -24.68 -7.23 -0.70
C GLY A 27 -25.86 -7.39 0.26
N ALA A 28 -26.13 -8.62 0.72
CA ALA A 28 -27.29 -8.93 1.56
C ALA A 28 -27.35 -8.10 2.84
N ALA A 29 -26.21 -7.87 3.49
CA ALA A 29 -26.14 -7.05 4.71
C ALA A 29 -26.54 -5.59 4.48
N PHE A 30 -26.17 -5.02 3.32
CA PHE A 30 -26.45 -3.62 2.98
C PHE A 30 -27.91 -3.39 2.59
N GLN A 31 -28.61 -4.43 2.12
CA GLN A 31 -30.01 -4.31 1.70
C GLN A 31 -31.03 -4.49 2.84
N LEU A 32 -30.61 -5.06 3.98
CA LEU A 32 -31.48 -5.32 5.14
C LEU A 32 -32.27 -4.08 5.65
N PRO A 33 -31.65 -2.88 5.82
CA PRO A 33 -32.39 -1.72 6.30
C PRO A 33 -33.49 -1.27 5.33
N TYR A 34 -33.26 -1.43 4.02
CA TYR A 34 -34.20 -1.05 2.97
C TYR A 34 -35.39 -2.01 2.91
N ASP A 35 -35.15 -3.31 3.01
CA ASP A 35 -36.22 -4.31 3.04
C ASP A 35 -37.09 -4.20 4.31
N ALA A 36 -36.47 -3.90 5.45
CA ALA A 36 -37.19 -3.65 6.70
C ALA A 36 -38.04 -2.37 6.61
N PHE A 37 -37.49 -1.30 6.01
CA PHE A 37 -38.21 -0.05 5.76
C PHE A 37 -39.39 -0.24 4.79
N ALA A 38 -39.21 -1.06 3.75
CA ALA A 38 -40.26 -1.42 2.80
C ALA A 38 -41.30 -2.42 3.35
N GLY A 39 -41.14 -2.90 4.59
CA GLY A 39 -42.04 -3.87 5.23
C GLY A 39 -41.94 -5.30 4.69
N ASN A 40 -40.93 -5.61 3.88
CA ASN A 40 -40.75 -6.94 3.29
C ASN A 40 -39.98 -7.87 4.22
N TRP A 41 -40.64 -8.32 5.28
CA TRP A 41 -40.03 -9.18 6.30
C TRP A 41 -39.55 -10.54 5.76
N LEU A 42 -40.17 -11.04 4.69
CA LEU A 42 -39.74 -12.29 4.06
C LEU A 42 -38.35 -12.14 3.42
N ALA A 43 -38.10 -11.04 2.71
CA ALA A 43 -36.79 -10.73 2.14
C ALA A 43 -35.73 -10.51 3.23
N VAL A 44 -36.09 -9.86 4.34
CA VAL A 44 -35.21 -9.70 5.52
C VAL A 44 -34.78 -11.05 6.07
N ILE A 45 -35.71 -11.97 6.31
CA ILE A 45 -35.41 -13.31 6.83
C ILE A 45 -34.54 -14.09 5.84
N ALA A 46 -34.86 -14.04 4.54
CA ALA A 46 -34.09 -14.74 3.51
C ALA A 46 -32.63 -14.24 3.44
N ARG A 47 -32.41 -12.92 3.51
CA ARG A 47 -31.05 -12.35 3.51
C ARG A 47 -30.29 -12.63 4.82
N LEU A 48 -30.97 -12.60 5.96
CA LEU A 48 -30.37 -13.03 7.23
C LEU A 48 -29.94 -14.51 7.17
N ALA A 49 -30.76 -15.37 6.55
CA ALA A 49 -30.41 -16.78 6.34
C ALA A 49 -29.17 -16.92 5.44
N ILE A 50 -29.09 -16.16 4.33
CA ILE A 50 -27.91 -16.16 3.45
C ILE A 50 -26.65 -15.75 4.23
N LEU A 51 -26.72 -14.69 5.03
CA LEU A 51 -25.60 -14.24 5.87
C LEU A 51 -25.21 -15.31 6.90
N ALA A 52 -26.18 -15.91 7.59
CA ALA A 52 -25.93 -16.97 8.56
C ALA A 52 -25.29 -18.22 7.92
N VAL A 53 -25.82 -18.68 6.77
CA VAL A 53 -25.26 -19.81 6.01
C VAL A 53 -23.84 -19.49 5.56
N THR A 54 -23.59 -18.29 5.03
CA THR A 54 -22.25 -17.87 4.63
C THR A 54 -21.30 -17.90 5.81
N TRP A 55 -21.74 -17.42 6.97
CA TRP A 55 -20.92 -17.41 8.18
C TRP A 55 -20.56 -18.83 8.64
N VAL A 56 -21.53 -19.75 8.62
CA VAL A 56 -21.31 -21.17 8.94
C VAL A 56 -20.38 -21.85 7.93
N VAL A 57 -20.55 -21.59 6.63
CA VAL A 57 -19.69 -22.13 5.56
C VAL A 57 -18.26 -21.61 5.71
N CYS A 58 -18.07 -20.30 5.89
CA CYS A 58 -16.74 -19.73 6.12
C CYS A 58 -16.09 -20.29 7.38
N PHE A 59 -16.83 -20.40 8.49
CA PHE A 59 -16.31 -20.95 9.74
C PHE A 59 -15.94 -22.44 9.60
N SER A 60 -16.78 -23.24 8.93
CA SER A 60 -16.51 -24.67 8.69
C SER A 60 -15.32 -24.88 7.76
N ILE A 61 -15.18 -24.08 6.69
CA ILE A 61 -14.00 -24.11 5.82
C ILE A 61 -12.75 -23.71 6.62
N CYS A 62 -12.79 -22.63 7.39
CA CYS A 62 -11.65 -22.22 8.22
C CYS A 62 -11.23 -23.31 9.21
N THR A 63 -12.19 -23.91 9.92
CA THR A 63 -11.90 -24.99 10.87
C THR A 63 -11.41 -26.26 10.17
N TRP A 64 -11.92 -26.57 8.99
CA TRP A 64 -11.44 -27.66 8.15
C TRP A 64 -9.99 -27.41 7.68
N CYS A 65 -9.67 -26.21 7.18
CA CYS A 65 -8.32 -25.83 6.78
C CYS A 65 -7.35 -25.92 7.97
N LEU A 66 -7.73 -25.38 9.13
CA LEU A 66 -6.92 -25.45 10.36
C LEU A 66 -6.70 -26.89 10.82
N ARG A 67 -7.74 -27.74 10.73
CA ARG A 67 -7.63 -29.17 11.06
C ARG A 67 -6.73 -29.88 10.04
N HIS A 68 -6.87 -29.58 8.76
CA HIS A 68 -6.07 -30.17 7.70
C HIS A 68 -4.60 -29.82 7.89
N GLU A 69 -4.27 -28.54 8.08
CA GLU A 69 -2.93 -28.06 8.40
C GLU A 69 -2.35 -28.73 9.64
N ARG A 70 -3.12 -28.85 10.74
CA ARG A 70 -2.64 -29.58 11.93
C ARG A 70 -2.31 -31.05 11.65
N LEU A 71 -3.08 -31.71 10.79
CA LEU A 71 -2.91 -33.12 10.46
C LEU A 71 -1.82 -33.36 9.40
N THR A 72 -1.58 -32.41 8.48
CA THR A 72 -0.61 -32.55 7.39
C THR A 72 0.73 -31.88 7.66
N LEU A 73 0.75 -30.76 8.39
CA LEU A 73 1.95 -29.96 8.70
C LEU A 73 2.47 -30.18 10.13
N GLY A 74 1.60 -30.58 11.08
CA GLY A 74 1.98 -30.86 12.47
C GLY A 74 2.84 -32.12 12.67
N ALA A 75 2.87 -33.02 11.68
CA ALA A 75 3.69 -34.22 11.69
C ALA A 75 4.97 -34.01 10.86
N GLY A 76 5.96 -33.34 11.46
CA GLY A 76 7.37 -33.57 11.15
C GLY A 76 7.81 -33.48 9.68
N HIS A 77 7.15 -32.67 8.84
CA HIS A 77 7.77 -32.26 7.59
C HIS A 77 8.81 -31.18 7.93
N GLN A 78 10.00 -31.64 8.34
CA GLN A 78 11.20 -30.98 7.82
C GLN A 78 11.10 -31.12 6.31
N ALA A 79 10.37 -30.20 5.67
CA ALA A 79 10.49 -30.02 4.24
C ALA A 79 12.00 -29.87 4.04
N THR A 80 12.62 -30.87 3.42
CA THR A 80 13.99 -30.76 2.95
C THR A 80 13.95 -29.61 1.97
N VAL A 81 14.19 -28.40 2.48
CA VAL A 81 14.24 -27.20 1.67
C VAL A 81 15.48 -27.43 0.84
N ASN A 82 15.27 -27.91 -0.39
CA ASN A 82 16.28 -27.82 -1.42
C ASN A 82 16.56 -26.33 -1.57
N ALA A 83 17.55 -25.84 -0.83
CA ALA A 83 17.98 -24.46 -0.87
C ALA A 83 18.50 -24.22 -2.29
N LYS A 84 17.62 -23.77 -3.17
CA LYS A 84 17.96 -23.31 -4.52
C LYS A 84 18.79 -22.04 -4.36
N GLY A 85 20.10 -22.22 -4.16
CA GLY A 85 21.05 -21.14 -3.97
C GLY A 85 20.73 -20.24 -2.77
N ILE A 86 21.35 -19.06 -2.77
CA ILE A 86 21.21 -18.04 -1.72
C ILE A 86 20.04 -17.06 -1.97
N GLY A 87 19.17 -17.34 -2.94
CA GLY A 87 17.99 -16.50 -3.23
C GLY A 87 18.35 -15.09 -3.72
N ALA A 88 17.65 -14.07 -3.22
CA ALA A 88 17.84 -12.67 -3.61
C ALA A 88 19.28 -12.16 -3.42
N PHE A 89 20.05 -12.79 -2.52
CA PHE A 89 21.47 -12.47 -2.30
C PHE A 89 22.34 -12.76 -3.54
N ALA A 90 21.92 -13.66 -4.45
CA ALA A 90 22.66 -13.95 -5.68
C ALA A 90 22.56 -12.83 -6.72
N HIS A 91 21.56 -11.95 -6.60
CA HIS A 91 21.27 -10.90 -7.58
C HIS A 91 21.63 -9.49 -7.09
N MET A 92 21.95 -9.35 -5.79
CA MET A 92 22.31 -8.06 -5.20
C MET A 92 23.83 -7.86 -5.22
N PRO A 93 24.31 -6.60 -5.27
CA PRO A 93 25.74 -6.32 -5.20
C PRO A 93 26.37 -6.84 -3.91
N ASP A 94 27.58 -7.38 -3.99
CA ASP A 94 28.36 -7.84 -2.83
C ASP A 94 28.84 -6.65 -1.98
N SER A 95 27.93 -6.16 -1.14
CA SER A 95 28.12 -4.99 -0.27
C SER A 95 27.12 -5.05 0.89
N PRO A 96 27.36 -4.38 2.03
CA PRO A 96 26.41 -4.36 3.14
C PRO A 96 25.03 -3.82 2.73
N SER A 97 24.99 -2.79 1.88
CA SER A 97 23.74 -2.26 1.31
C SER A 97 23.00 -3.29 0.46
N GLY A 98 23.72 -4.05 -0.37
CA GLY A 98 23.15 -5.13 -1.18
C GLY A 98 22.59 -6.28 -0.35
N ALA A 99 23.28 -6.67 0.73
CA ALA A 99 22.79 -7.67 1.67
C ALA A 99 21.48 -7.22 2.36
N ILE A 100 21.37 -5.95 2.70
CA ILE A 100 20.15 -5.35 3.28
C ILE A 100 19.02 -5.33 2.25
N SER A 101 19.30 -4.94 1.00
CA SER A 101 18.33 -5.02 -0.10
C SER A 101 17.81 -6.45 -0.31
N ALA A 102 18.71 -7.45 -0.31
CA ALA A 102 18.35 -8.85 -0.47
C ALA A 102 17.48 -9.36 0.70
N ARG A 103 17.83 -8.99 1.94
CA ARG A 103 17.05 -9.32 3.13
C ARG A 103 15.64 -8.72 3.05
N LEU A 104 15.55 -7.42 2.81
CA LEU A 104 14.26 -6.71 2.69
C LEU A 104 13.39 -7.32 1.59
N PHE A 105 13.96 -7.56 0.41
CA PHE A 105 13.22 -8.18 -0.70
C PHE A 105 12.71 -9.58 -0.32
N THR A 106 13.53 -10.37 0.39
CA THR A 106 13.12 -11.69 0.88
C THR A 106 11.96 -11.59 1.87
N TYR A 107 11.96 -10.58 2.75
CA TYR A 107 10.84 -10.33 3.68
C TYR A 107 9.58 -9.93 2.94
N LEU A 108 9.65 -9.00 1.99
CA LEU A 108 8.49 -8.57 1.21
C LEU A 108 7.82 -9.73 0.45
N VAL A 109 8.61 -10.68 -0.06
CA VAL A 109 8.09 -11.86 -0.77
C VAL A 109 7.54 -12.92 0.17
N ARG A 110 8.15 -13.12 1.35
CA ARG A 110 7.79 -14.21 2.27
C ARG A 110 6.80 -13.82 3.37
N ASP A 111 6.67 -12.53 3.67
CA ASP A 111 5.78 -12.03 4.73
C ASP A 111 4.45 -11.51 4.13
N PRO A 112 3.36 -12.30 4.21
CA PRO A 112 2.06 -11.89 3.65
C PRO A 112 1.49 -10.63 4.32
N ARG A 113 1.95 -10.27 5.52
CA ARG A 113 1.48 -9.08 6.26
C ARG A 113 1.91 -7.79 5.57
N GLN A 114 3.08 -7.80 4.93
CA GLN A 114 3.56 -6.66 4.13
C GLN A 114 2.96 -6.67 2.72
N ALA A 115 2.73 -7.85 2.14
CA ALA A 115 2.18 -8.01 0.81
C ALA A 115 0.78 -7.39 0.64
N MET A 116 -0.06 -7.45 1.68
CA MET A 116 -1.45 -6.96 1.63
C MET A 116 -1.56 -5.48 1.25
N LEU A 117 -0.57 -4.67 1.62
CA LEU A 117 -0.55 -3.25 1.32
C LEU A 117 -0.37 -2.96 -0.18
N PHE A 118 0.32 -3.85 -0.91
CA PHE A 118 0.52 -3.74 -2.36
C PHE A 118 -0.70 -4.18 -3.17
N VAL A 119 -1.69 -4.80 -2.54
CA VAL A 119 -2.96 -5.17 -3.18
C VAL A 119 -3.93 -3.98 -3.19
N MET A 120 -3.86 -3.11 -2.18
CA MET A 120 -4.78 -1.97 -2.01
C MET A 120 -4.85 -1.04 -3.25
N PRO A 121 -3.75 -0.71 -3.95
CA PRO A 121 -3.83 0.12 -5.14
C PRO A 121 -4.60 -0.53 -6.30
N VAL A 122 -4.56 -1.86 -6.43
CA VAL A 122 -5.37 -2.60 -7.42
C VAL A 122 -6.86 -2.47 -7.10
N PHE A 123 -7.24 -2.50 -5.82
CA PHE A 123 -8.62 -2.24 -5.41
C PHE A 123 -9.05 -0.81 -5.79
N LEU A 124 -8.21 0.20 -5.58
CA LEU A 124 -8.50 1.57 -6.00
C LEU A 124 -8.62 1.69 -7.52
N LEU A 125 -7.79 0.98 -8.28
CA LEU A 125 -7.89 0.91 -9.73
C LEU A 125 -9.27 0.39 -10.16
N ILE A 126 -9.74 -0.71 -9.56
CA ILE A 126 -11.05 -1.28 -9.87
C ILE A 126 -12.17 -0.28 -9.54
N ILE A 127 -12.14 0.32 -8.33
CA ILE A 127 -13.16 1.29 -7.91
C ILE A 127 -13.21 2.49 -8.86
N PHE A 128 -12.06 3.08 -9.19
CA PHE A 128 -12.03 4.25 -10.07
C PHE A 128 -12.28 3.91 -11.53
N ALA A 129 -11.94 2.70 -11.99
CA ALA A 129 -12.35 2.21 -13.32
C ALA A 129 -13.87 2.08 -13.44
N LEU A 130 -14.56 1.64 -12.39
CA LEU A 130 -16.04 1.60 -12.37
C LEU A 130 -16.64 3.02 -12.40
N GLN A 131 -16.00 3.98 -11.72
CA GLN A 131 -16.43 5.39 -11.69
C GLN A 131 -16.05 6.19 -12.94
N MET A 132 -15.18 5.65 -13.79
CA MET A 132 -14.69 6.33 -15.00
C MET A 132 -15.81 6.74 -15.96
N ARG A 133 -16.95 6.04 -15.96
CA ARG A 133 -18.11 6.38 -16.79
C ARG A 133 -18.74 7.73 -16.41
N THR A 134 -18.72 8.09 -15.13
CA THR A 134 -19.26 9.37 -14.63
C THR A 134 -18.19 10.45 -14.57
N MET A 135 -16.97 10.08 -14.21
CA MET A 135 -15.82 10.99 -14.12
C MET A 135 -14.57 10.36 -14.75
N PRO A 136 -14.37 10.52 -16.08
CA PRO A 136 -13.29 9.85 -16.80
C PRO A 136 -11.89 10.13 -16.24
N GLY A 137 -11.64 11.36 -15.78
CA GLY A 137 -10.33 11.75 -15.24
C GLY A 137 -10.00 11.18 -13.86
N LEU A 138 -10.97 10.63 -13.14
CA LEU A 138 -10.79 10.22 -11.75
C LEU A 138 -9.88 8.98 -11.60
N ILE A 139 -9.82 8.14 -12.64
CA ILE A 139 -8.92 6.98 -12.69
C ILE A 139 -7.43 7.39 -12.62
N TRP A 140 -7.09 8.60 -13.05
CA TRP A 140 -5.71 9.11 -12.94
C TRP A 140 -5.30 9.51 -11.53
N LEU A 141 -6.20 9.46 -10.55
CA LEU A 141 -5.81 9.58 -9.14
C LEU A 141 -5.16 8.30 -8.58
N VAL A 142 -5.35 7.15 -9.24
CA VAL A 142 -4.81 5.86 -8.76
C VAL A 142 -3.28 5.92 -8.56
N PRO A 143 -2.44 6.41 -9.50
CA PRO A 143 -1.00 6.50 -9.30
C PRO A 143 -0.59 7.32 -8.08
N ILE A 144 -1.34 8.39 -7.77
CA ILE A 144 -1.10 9.26 -6.61
C ILE A 144 -1.31 8.50 -5.31
N TRP A 145 -2.48 7.87 -5.17
CA TRP A 145 -2.78 7.04 -4.00
C TRP A 145 -1.83 5.85 -3.88
N SER A 146 -1.46 5.24 -5.01
CA SER A 146 -0.54 4.10 -5.06
C SER A 146 0.84 4.46 -4.53
N GLY A 147 1.40 5.59 -4.98
CA GLY A 147 2.69 6.09 -4.49
C GLY A 147 2.67 6.26 -2.97
N TRP A 148 1.62 6.85 -2.43
CA TRP A 148 1.46 7.04 -1.00
C TRP A 148 1.37 5.72 -0.22
N MET A 149 0.51 4.80 -0.67
CA MET A 149 0.25 3.50 -0.03
C MET A 149 1.45 2.55 -0.09
N MET A 150 2.32 2.65 -1.09
CA MET A 150 3.50 1.77 -1.13
C MET A 150 4.55 2.19 -0.12
N ALA A 151 4.70 3.49 0.13
CA ALA A 151 5.70 3.98 1.06
C ALA A 151 5.27 3.88 2.54
N ILE A 152 3.97 3.70 2.83
CA ILE A 152 3.51 3.49 4.22
C ILE A 152 3.97 2.14 4.80
N ALA A 153 4.24 1.11 3.97
CA ALA A 153 4.85 -0.15 4.43
C ALA A 153 6.17 0.11 5.15
N GLU A 154 6.98 1.01 4.58
CA GLU A 154 8.30 1.30 5.09
C GLU A 154 8.29 2.19 6.34
N SER A 155 7.21 2.93 6.58
CA SER A 155 7.07 3.79 7.77
C SER A 155 7.24 3.05 9.10
N ASN A 156 7.02 1.73 9.12
CA ASN A 156 7.30 0.84 10.25
C ASN A 156 8.20 -0.34 9.85
N GLY A 157 9.00 -0.18 8.78
CA GLY A 157 9.79 -1.24 8.17
C GLY A 157 10.79 -1.91 9.12
N LEU A 158 11.37 -1.14 10.05
CA LEU A 158 12.31 -1.68 11.04
C LEU A 158 11.67 -2.64 12.04
N ALA A 159 10.38 -2.45 12.36
CA ALA A 159 9.67 -3.37 13.26
C ALA A 159 9.56 -4.78 12.66
N TYR A 160 9.59 -4.90 11.33
CA TYR A 160 9.56 -6.18 10.63
C TYR A 160 10.94 -6.85 10.51
N ASP A 161 12.04 -6.12 10.71
CA ASP A 161 13.39 -6.71 10.61
C ASP A 161 13.74 -7.64 11.77
N GLY A 162 13.09 -7.45 12.92
CA GLY A 162 13.28 -8.25 14.13
C GLY A 162 14.76 -8.46 14.48
N ARG A 163 15.14 -9.72 14.71
CA ARG A 163 16.53 -10.08 15.06
C ARG A 163 17.53 -9.86 13.93
N GLY A 164 17.07 -9.74 12.68
CA GLY A 164 17.93 -9.40 11.54
C GLY A 164 18.57 -8.02 11.71
N PHE A 165 17.85 -7.08 12.31
CA PHE A 165 18.38 -5.76 12.65
C PHE A 165 19.47 -5.83 13.72
N ALA A 166 19.29 -6.63 14.77
CA ALA A 166 20.30 -6.78 15.83
C ALA A 166 21.65 -7.26 15.28
N MET A 167 21.66 -8.21 14.34
CA MET A 167 22.88 -8.66 13.66
C MET A 167 23.57 -7.54 12.89
N GLN A 168 22.80 -6.67 12.25
CA GLN A 168 23.32 -5.53 11.50
C GLN A 168 23.95 -4.47 12.42
N VAL A 169 23.36 -4.26 13.59
CA VAL A 169 23.93 -3.39 14.63
C VAL A 169 25.26 -3.96 15.14
N ILE A 170 25.32 -5.27 15.41
CA ILE A 170 26.56 -5.95 15.85
C ILE A 170 27.66 -5.84 14.78
N ALA A 171 27.28 -5.98 13.51
CA ALA A 171 28.20 -5.81 12.38
C ALA A 171 28.66 -4.36 12.16
N GLY A 172 28.11 -3.38 12.89
CA GLY A 172 28.51 -1.97 12.82
C GLY A 172 28.16 -1.31 11.48
N VAL A 173 27.07 -1.72 10.83
CA VAL A 173 26.69 -1.15 9.52
C VAL A 173 26.20 0.29 9.71
N PRO A 174 26.77 1.27 8.99
CA PRO A 174 26.29 2.65 9.05
C PRO A 174 24.82 2.76 8.64
N GLY A 175 24.06 3.57 9.36
CA GLY A 175 22.63 3.77 9.13
C GLY A 175 22.35 4.25 7.71
N THR A 176 23.18 5.11 7.13
CA THR A 176 23.03 5.53 5.72
C THR A 176 23.09 4.35 4.75
N THR A 177 23.93 3.34 5.03
CA THR A 177 24.08 2.14 4.19
C THR A 177 22.84 1.25 4.26
N ASP A 178 22.19 1.20 5.42
CA ASP A 178 20.87 0.58 5.61
C ASP A 178 19.81 1.27 4.77
N ARG A 179 19.70 2.60 4.92
CA ARG A 179 18.70 3.39 4.21
C ARG A 179 18.86 3.28 2.70
N LEU A 180 20.08 3.38 2.20
CA LEU A 180 20.37 3.16 0.77
C LEU A 180 19.93 1.77 0.29
N GLY A 181 20.14 0.72 1.10
CA GLY A 181 19.72 -0.64 0.77
C GLY A 181 18.19 -0.79 0.71
N ARG A 182 17.47 -0.18 1.65
CA ARG A 182 16.00 -0.18 1.71
C ARG A 182 15.39 0.64 0.58
N VAL A 183 15.88 1.86 0.38
CA VAL A 183 15.45 2.78 -0.68
C VAL A 183 15.60 2.14 -2.06
N ARG A 184 16.70 1.42 -2.34
CA ARG A 184 16.89 0.72 -3.63
C ARG A 184 15.71 -0.22 -3.95
N VAL A 185 15.24 -0.99 -2.96
CA VAL A 185 14.15 -1.96 -3.15
C VAL A 185 12.82 -1.22 -3.33
N TYR A 186 12.48 -0.30 -2.43
CA TYR A 186 11.19 0.40 -2.50
C TYR A 186 11.08 1.33 -3.70
N VAL A 187 12.14 2.04 -4.10
CA VAL A 187 12.12 2.84 -5.33
C VAL A 187 11.88 1.96 -6.54
N GLY A 188 12.56 0.80 -6.62
CA GLY A 188 12.34 -0.16 -7.69
C GLY A 188 10.87 -0.62 -7.77
N ILE A 189 10.28 -0.95 -6.61
CA ILE A 189 8.87 -1.36 -6.52
C ILE A 189 7.94 -0.20 -6.90
N ILE A 190 8.13 0.99 -6.31
CA ILE A 190 7.27 2.16 -6.55
C ILE A 190 7.27 2.53 -8.03
N VAL A 191 8.45 2.61 -8.64
CA VAL A 191 8.61 2.96 -10.05
C VAL A 191 7.96 1.89 -10.94
N ALA A 192 8.31 0.62 -10.76
CA ALA A 192 7.76 -0.46 -11.58
C ALA A 192 6.23 -0.54 -11.48
N TYR A 193 5.71 -0.41 -10.25
CA TYR A 193 4.29 -0.51 -9.97
C TYR A 193 3.50 0.68 -10.53
N VAL A 194 3.96 1.91 -10.29
CA VAL A 194 3.30 3.12 -10.81
C VAL A 194 3.35 3.17 -12.34
N LEU A 195 4.45 2.73 -12.96
CA LEU A 195 4.52 2.62 -14.43
C LEU A 195 3.59 1.53 -14.97
N ALA A 196 3.49 0.38 -14.30
CA ALA A 196 2.52 -0.66 -14.67
C ALA A 196 1.08 -0.15 -14.58
N LEU A 197 0.76 0.63 -13.54
CA LEU A 197 -0.53 1.29 -13.40
C LEU A 197 -0.77 2.33 -14.49
N PHE A 198 0.23 3.15 -14.84
CA PHE A 198 0.12 4.10 -15.94
C PHE A 198 -0.29 3.40 -17.24
N VAL A 199 0.39 2.29 -17.58
CA VAL A 199 0.07 1.49 -18.76
C VAL A 199 -1.34 0.91 -18.67
N ALA A 200 -1.70 0.29 -17.55
CA ALA A 200 -3.02 -0.31 -17.35
C ALA A 200 -4.14 0.74 -17.45
N ILE A 201 -3.99 1.88 -16.79
CA ILE A 201 -4.95 2.98 -16.80
C ILE A 201 -5.09 3.55 -18.20
N ALA A 202 -3.98 3.82 -18.89
CA ALA A 202 -4.01 4.34 -20.25
C ALA A 202 -4.82 3.43 -21.19
N PHE A 203 -4.64 2.10 -21.08
CA PHE A 203 -5.42 1.12 -21.85
C PHE A 203 -6.90 1.07 -21.46
N ILE A 204 -7.21 1.10 -20.15
CA ILE A 204 -8.59 1.04 -19.63
C ILE A 204 -9.38 2.29 -20.00
N SER A 205 -8.77 3.48 -19.86
CA SER A 205 -9.43 4.75 -20.18
C SER A 205 -9.49 5.05 -21.66
N GLY A 206 -8.59 4.43 -22.45
CA GLY A 206 -8.46 4.72 -23.88
C GLY A 206 -7.64 5.99 -24.16
N ASP A 207 -7.08 6.62 -23.12
CA ASP A 207 -6.26 7.83 -23.23
C ASP A 207 -4.96 7.60 -24.00
N TRP A 208 -4.54 6.35 -24.16
CA TRP A 208 -3.41 5.98 -25.03
C TRP A 208 -3.59 6.43 -26.49
N ARG A 209 -4.83 6.70 -26.92
CA ARG A 209 -5.16 7.13 -28.30
C ARG A 209 -4.93 8.61 -28.54
N SER A 210 -4.81 9.44 -27.50
CA SER A 210 -4.64 10.88 -27.62
C SER A 210 -3.33 11.33 -26.98
N SER A 211 -2.67 12.30 -27.61
CA SER A 211 -1.45 12.92 -27.05
C SER A 211 -1.75 13.64 -25.74
N GLU A 212 -2.90 14.30 -25.65
CA GLU A 212 -3.36 14.98 -24.43
C GLU A 212 -3.64 13.99 -23.29
N GLY A 213 -4.31 12.86 -23.58
CA GLY A 213 -4.58 11.83 -22.59
C GLY A 213 -3.30 11.22 -22.03
N LEU A 214 -2.31 10.95 -22.89
CA LEU A 214 -0.99 10.50 -22.46
C LEU A 214 -0.26 11.54 -21.60
N LEU A 215 -0.35 12.82 -21.94
CA LEU A 215 0.31 13.89 -21.18
C LEU A 215 -0.34 14.11 -19.81
N ILE A 216 -1.67 14.03 -19.73
CA ILE A 216 -2.42 14.02 -18.47
C ILE A 216 -1.96 12.82 -17.64
N GLY A 217 -1.99 11.62 -18.22
CA GLY A 217 -1.58 10.40 -17.55
C GLY A 217 -0.15 10.45 -17.02
N ALA A 218 0.78 10.98 -17.82
CA ALA A 218 2.17 11.19 -17.43
C ALA A 218 2.29 12.18 -16.28
N THR A 219 1.48 13.25 -16.28
CA THR A 219 1.45 14.24 -15.20
C THR A 219 1.02 13.64 -13.88
N PHE A 220 -0.12 12.93 -13.86
CA PHE A 220 -0.61 12.26 -12.65
C PHE A 220 0.33 11.15 -12.16
N THR A 221 0.94 10.43 -13.09
CA THR A 221 1.94 9.39 -12.79
C THR A 221 3.20 10.00 -12.18
N ALA A 222 3.69 11.13 -12.71
CA ALA A 222 4.83 11.84 -12.17
C ALA A 222 4.54 12.40 -10.77
N VAL A 223 3.33 12.92 -10.54
CA VAL A 223 2.87 13.32 -9.19
C VAL A 223 2.84 12.11 -8.26
N GLY A 224 2.33 10.96 -8.71
CA GLY A 224 2.29 9.74 -7.90
C GLY A 224 3.68 9.19 -7.57
N LEU A 225 4.62 9.24 -8.52
CA LEU A 225 6.03 8.95 -8.25
C LEU A 225 6.60 9.95 -7.23
N GLY A 226 6.37 11.25 -7.41
CA GLY A 226 6.81 12.29 -6.47
C GLY A 226 6.31 12.06 -5.06
N VAL A 227 5.03 11.69 -4.90
CA VAL A 227 4.40 11.33 -3.62
C VAL A 227 5.03 10.08 -3.03
N GLY A 228 5.25 9.03 -3.84
CA GLY A 228 5.88 7.80 -3.39
C GLY A 228 7.31 8.00 -2.91
N LEU A 229 8.12 8.76 -3.66
CA LEU A 229 9.49 9.09 -3.28
C LEU A 229 9.55 9.98 -2.03
N SER A 230 8.68 10.99 -1.94
CA SER A 230 8.59 11.86 -0.75
C SER A 230 8.14 11.09 0.48
N GLY A 231 7.13 10.24 0.31
CA GLY A 231 6.64 9.33 1.35
C GLY A 231 7.73 8.38 1.82
N LEU A 232 8.49 7.77 0.89
CA LEU A 232 9.61 6.91 1.24
C LEU A 232 10.70 7.67 2.00
N GLY A 233 11.05 8.88 1.57
CA GLY A 233 11.98 9.75 2.32
C GLY A 233 11.53 10.01 3.76
N LEU A 234 10.23 10.25 3.97
CA LEU A 234 9.65 10.38 5.30
C LEU A 234 9.64 9.04 6.07
N ALA A 235 9.41 7.93 5.39
CA ALA A 235 9.44 6.58 5.96
C ALA A 235 10.81 6.25 6.54
N GLU A 236 11.90 6.68 5.89
CA GLU A 236 13.26 6.48 6.41
C GLU A 236 13.53 7.18 7.75
N ILE A 237 12.85 8.29 8.02
CA ILE A 237 12.93 9.01 9.29
C ILE A 237 11.95 8.42 10.30
N THR A 238 10.69 8.26 9.90
CA THR A 238 9.60 7.82 10.79
C THR A 238 9.79 6.39 11.28
N SER A 239 10.36 5.49 10.47
CA SER A 239 10.67 4.12 10.90
C SER A 239 11.70 4.06 12.02
N CYS A 240 12.61 5.04 12.11
CA CYS A 240 13.56 5.17 13.22
C CYS A 240 12.93 5.86 14.45
N ALA A 241 11.89 6.68 14.23
CA ALA A 241 11.32 7.54 15.26
C ALA A 241 10.10 6.96 15.97
N PHE A 242 9.17 6.38 15.19
CA PHE A 242 7.81 6.03 15.57
C PHE A 242 7.51 4.58 15.19
N MET A 243 8.11 3.65 15.94
CA MET A 243 7.89 2.22 15.73
C MET A 243 6.67 1.73 16.51
N TYR A 244 5.96 0.75 15.94
CA TYR A 244 4.88 0.05 16.63
C TYR A 244 5.00 -1.47 16.46
N PRO A 245 4.52 -2.26 17.43
CA PRO A 245 4.71 -3.69 17.40
C PRO A 245 3.89 -4.33 16.26
N VAL A 246 4.57 -5.14 15.45
CA VAL A 246 3.97 -5.95 14.39
C VAL A 246 3.68 -7.35 14.93
N ALA A 247 2.70 -8.08 14.41
CA ALA A 247 2.44 -9.47 14.85
C ALA A 247 3.70 -10.34 14.78
N SER A 248 3.76 -11.48 15.45
CA SER A 248 4.82 -12.47 15.22
C SER A 248 4.51 -13.28 13.96
N LEU A 249 5.54 -13.88 13.34
CA LEU A 249 5.33 -14.81 12.22
C LEU A 249 4.63 -16.10 12.68
N ASP A 250 4.88 -16.53 13.92
CA ASP A 250 4.28 -17.73 14.50
C ASP A 250 2.78 -17.55 14.83
N LYS A 251 2.35 -16.31 15.11
CA LYS A 251 0.96 -15.96 15.44
C LYS A 251 0.52 -14.75 14.60
N PRO A 252 0.39 -14.89 13.26
CA PRO A 252 0.18 -13.76 12.34
C PRO A 252 -1.16 -13.03 12.57
N PHE A 253 -2.14 -13.70 13.17
CA PHE A 253 -3.46 -13.14 13.50
C PHE A 253 -3.56 -12.58 14.93
N SER A 254 -2.49 -12.66 15.72
CA SER A 254 -2.47 -12.04 17.06
C SER A 254 -2.01 -10.58 16.98
N ALA A 255 -2.73 -9.69 17.65
CA ALA A 255 -2.37 -8.28 17.74
C ALA A 255 -1.64 -8.03 19.08
N PRO A 256 -0.35 -7.64 19.07
CA PRO A 256 0.36 -7.28 20.29
C PRO A 256 -0.28 -6.06 20.98
N GLN A 257 -0.20 -6.03 22.31
CA GLN A 257 -0.77 -4.96 23.12
C GLN A 257 -0.15 -3.60 22.74
N GLY A 258 -0.98 -2.54 22.65
CA GLY A 258 -0.55 -1.21 22.24
C GLY A 258 -0.47 -0.97 20.72
N ARG A 259 -0.52 -2.03 19.90
CA ARG A 259 -0.51 -1.92 18.43
C ARG A 259 -1.66 -1.07 17.91
N MET A 260 -2.87 -1.25 18.44
CA MET A 260 -4.08 -0.61 17.92
C MET A 260 -4.03 0.92 18.01
N VAL A 261 -3.55 1.47 19.13
CA VAL A 261 -3.45 2.93 19.33
C VAL A 261 -2.35 3.52 18.44
N ALA A 262 -1.17 2.89 18.43
CA ALA A 262 -0.03 3.37 17.63
C ALA A 262 -0.28 3.24 16.11
N GLN A 263 -0.91 2.15 15.68
CA GLN A 263 -1.31 1.94 14.28
C GLN A 263 -2.45 2.87 13.84
N GLY A 264 -3.23 3.44 14.76
CA GLY A 264 -4.17 4.51 14.44
C GLY A 264 -3.48 5.87 14.23
N PHE A 265 -2.47 6.19 15.04
CA PHE A 265 -1.88 7.54 15.08
C PHE A 265 -0.65 7.73 14.19
N PHE A 266 0.30 6.78 14.16
CA PHE A 266 1.55 6.96 13.41
C PHE A 266 1.36 6.99 11.88
N PRO A 267 0.46 6.19 11.29
CA PRO A 267 0.05 6.36 9.90
C PRO A 267 -0.52 7.74 9.58
N LEU A 268 -1.19 8.41 10.54
CA LEU A 268 -1.70 9.77 10.33
C LEU A 268 -0.56 10.79 10.26
N ILE A 269 0.45 10.68 11.13
CA ILE A 269 1.67 11.51 11.07
C ILE A 269 2.34 11.33 9.70
N TYR A 270 2.47 10.08 9.26
CA TYR A 270 3.02 9.75 7.95
C TYR A 270 2.18 10.35 6.81
N MET A 271 0.85 10.21 6.87
CA MET A 271 -0.09 10.77 5.89
C MET A 271 0.08 12.29 5.75
N LEU A 272 -0.05 13.01 6.87
CA LEU A 272 0.03 14.46 6.89
C LEU A 272 1.43 14.95 6.53
N GLY A 273 2.47 14.26 7.01
CA GLY A 273 3.87 14.58 6.68
C GLY A 273 4.15 14.41 5.18
N SER A 274 3.69 13.32 4.56
CA SER A 274 3.88 13.10 3.12
C SER A 274 3.13 14.13 2.26
N LEU A 275 1.95 14.58 2.71
CA LEU A 275 1.21 15.67 2.05
C LEU A 275 1.95 17.00 2.16
N LEU A 276 2.49 17.32 3.34
CA LEU A 276 3.29 18.52 3.56
C LEU A 276 4.57 18.53 2.71
N LEU A 277 5.19 17.37 2.49
CA LEU A 277 6.39 17.26 1.66
C LEU A 277 6.09 17.46 0.16
N MET A 278 4.84 17.25 -0.27
CA MET A 278 4.39 17.55 -1.63
C MET A 278 3.99 19.02 -1.81
N PHE A 279 4.10 19.86 -0.77
CA PHE A 279 3.71 21.27 -0.84
C PHE A 279 4.45 22.07 -1.93
N PRO A 280 5.76 21.89 -2.20
CA PRO A 280 6.41 22.57 -3.33
C PRO A 280 5.76 22.29 -4.69
N THR A 281 5.38 21.03 -4.95
CA THR A 281 4.65 20.64 -6.16
C THR A 281 3.23 21.22 -6.16
N GLY A 282 2.56 21.22 -5.00
CA GLY A 282 1.25 21.83 -4.83
C GLY A 282 1.26 23.35 -5.08
N ILE A 283 2.26 24.07 -4.56
CA ILE A 283 2.47 25.50 -4.81
C ILE A 283 2.65 25.75 -6.31
N ALA A 284 3.48 24.96 -6.99
CA ALA A 284 3.66 25.10 -8.43
C ALA A 284 2.33 24.92 -9.20
N ALA A 285 1.53 23.92 -8.82
CA ALA A 285 0.20 23.72 -9.40
C ALA A 285 -0.74 24.92 -9.12
N ILE A 286 -0.73 25.47 -7.90
CA ILE A 286 -1.53 26.65 -7.52
C ILE A 286 -1.09 27.88 -8.32
N ILE A 287 0.21 28.11 -8.50
CA ILE A 287 0.73 29.21 -9.31
C ILE A 287 0.21 29.12 -10.74
N LEU A 288 0.25 27.93 -11.35
CA LEU A 288 -0.28 27.71 -12.69
C LEU A 288 -1.79 27.97 -12.78
N VAL A 289 -2.55 27.61 -11.75
CA VAL A 289 -3.99 27.92 -11.66
C VAL A 289 -4.23 29.42 -11.57
N VAL A 290 -3.53 30.11 -10.67
CA VAL A 290 -3.70 31.56 -10.44
C VAL A 290 -3.33 32.36 -11.68
N MET A 291 -2.30 31.93 -12.40
CA MET A 291 -1.88 32.56 -13.66
C MET A 291 -2.81 32.22 -14.84
N SER A 292 -3.83 31.38 -14.66
CA SER A 292 -4.70 30.86 -15.73
C SER A 292 -3.95 30.08 -16.84
N GLU A 293 -2.75 29.58 -16.52
CA GLU A 293 -1.85 28.88 -17.44
C GLU A 293 -1.91 27.36 -17.29
N LEU A 294 -2.68 26.85 -16.32
CA LEU A 294 -2.75 25.40 -16.06
C LEU A 294 -3.15 24.61 -17.32
N ALA A 295 -4.08 25.12 -18.12
CA ALA A 295 -4.53 24.45 -19.34
C ALA A 295 -3.40 24.23 -20.37
N TYR A 296 -2.41 25.12 -20.41
CA TYR A 296 -1.33 25.10 -21.41
C TYR A 296 -0.02 24.54 -20.85
N SER A 297 0.25 24.78 -19.57
CA SER A 297 1.55 24.56 -18.95
C SER A 297 1.55 23.49 -17.85
N TYR A 298 0.50 22.66 -17.73
CA TYR A 298 0.43 21.60 -16.72
C TYR A 298 1.57 20.57 -16.81
N TRP A 299 2.17 20.39 -17.98
CA TRP A 299 3.32 19.51 -18.17
C TRP A 299 4.52 19.89 -17.29
N LEU A 300 4.63 21.15 -16.87
CA LEU A 300 5.67 21.62 -15.94
C LEU A 300 5.59 20.93 -14.57
N ILE A 301 4.41 20.41 -14.20
CA ILE A 301 4.24 19.66 -12.95
C ILE A 301 5.07 18.36 -12.96
N ILE A 302 5.31 17.76 -14.13
CA ILE A 302 6.09 16.52 -14.27
C ILE A 302 7.50 16.68 -13.69
N PRO A 303 8.38 17.56 -14.23
CA PRO A 303 9.73 17.72 -13.68
C PRO A 303 9.70 18.22 -12.24
N ILE A 304 8.75 19.10 -11.87
CA ILE A 304 8.64 19.63 -10.51
C ILE A 304 8.32 18.53 -9.50
N ALA A 305 7.38 17.64 -9.79
CA ALA A 305 7.01 16.53 -8.92
C ALA A 305 8.16 15.54 -8.73
N ILE A 306 8.87 15.20 -9.82
CA ILE A 306 10.00 14.27 -9.78
C ILE A 306 11.17 14.87 -9.01
N VAL A 307 11.53 16.13 -9.27
CA VAL A 307 12.63 16.82 -8.56
C VAL A 307 12.30 16.98 -7.09
N ASN A 308 11.07 17.38 -6.75
CA ASN A 308 10.64 17.48 -5.36
C ASN A 308 10.74 16.12 -4.66
N GLY A 309 10.15 15.07 -5.25
CA GLY A 309 10.17 13.72 -4.67
C GLY A 309 11.58 13.16 -4.51
N ALA A 310 12.45 13.32 -5.52
CA ALA A 310 13.84 12.90 -5.45
C ALA A 310 14.64 13.68 -4.40
N GLY A 311 14.42 14.99 -4.29
CA GLY A 311 15.06 15.84 -3.29
C GLY A 311 14.67 15.44 -1.86
N ILE A 312 13.38 15.24 -1.62
CA ILE A 312 12.88 14.77 -0.32
C ILE A 312 13.38 13.36 0.00
N LEU A 313 13.40 12.45 -0.97
CA LEU A 313 13.94 11.10 -0.76
C LEU A 313 15.43 11.15 -0.38
N ALA A 314 16.24 11.95 -1.08
CA ALA A 314 17.66 12.09 -0.78
C ALA A 314 17.89 12.66 0.62
N ALA A 315 17.17 13.73 0.97
CA ALA A 315 17.22 14.34 2.30
C ALA A 315 16.75 13.37 3.39
N GLY A 316 15.65 12.66 3.16
CA GLY A 316 15.09 11.66 4.06
C GLY A 316 16.00 10.47 4.29
N THR A 317 16.65 9.97 3.23
CA THR A 317 17.65 8.88 3.31
C THR A 317 18.86 9.30 4.15
N TRP A 318 19.34 10.53 3.94
CA TRP A 318 20.49 11.06 4.67
C TRP A 318 20.16 11.33 6.15
N LEU A 319 19.04 12.01 6.42
CA LEU A 319 18.56 12.29 7.78
C LEU A 319 18.20 11.01 8.53
N GLY A 320 17.47 10.11 7.88
CA GLY A 320 17.11 8.80 8.42
C GLY A 320 18.34 7.96 8.74
N GLY A 321 19.38 8.00 7.90
CA GLY A 321 20.65 7.31 8.16
C GLY A 321 21.35 7.85 9.40
N LYS A 322 21.46 9.17 9.53
CA LYS A 322 22.03 9.82 10.72
C LYS A 322 21.21 9.55 11.98
N LEU A 323 19.88 9.57 11.87
CA LEU A 323 18.98 9.31 12.98
C LEU A 323 19.08 7.86 13.43
N MET A 324 19.19 6.93 12.48
CA MET A 324 19.43 5.52 12.77
C MET A 324 20.75 5.32 13.51
N ASP A 325 21.85 5.95 13.05
CA ASP A 325 23.14 5.89 13.74
C ASP A 325 23.03 6.39 15.18
N ALA A 326 22.36 7.53 15.39
CA ALA A 326 22.15 8.10 16.72
C ALA A 326 21.26 7.23 17.63
N ARG A 327 20.31 6.47 17.06
CA ARG A 327 19.30 5.72 17.80
C ARG A 327 19.46 4.21 17.74
N MET A 328 20.53 3.70 17.14
CA MET A 328 20.67 2.27 16.80
C MET A 328 20.43 1.34 18.00
N LEU A 329 21.04 1.64 19.15
CA LEU A 329 20.85 0.87 20.39
C LEU A 329 19.44 1.02 20.97
N SER A 330 18.82 2.20 20.85
CA SER A 330 17.44 2.43 21.28
C SER A 330 16.45 1.64 20.41
N ILE A 331 16.71 1.53 19.11
CA ILE A 331 15.88 0.76 18.18
C ILE A 331 15.93 -0.72 18.56
N VAL A 332 17.12 -1.29 18.80
CA VAL A 332 17.25 -2.70 19.24
C VAL A 332 16.48 -2.95 20.54
N ARG A 333 16.65 -2.09 21.56
CA ARG A 333 15.90 -2.21 22.82
C ARG A 333 14.38 -2.16 22.60
N THR A 334 13.92 -1.35 21.66
CA THR A 334 12.50 -1.24 21.30
C THR A 334 12.00 -2.53 20.63
N LEU A 335 12.78 -3.10 19.71
CA LEU A 335 12.47 -4.39 19.09
C LEU A 335 12.41 -5.53 20.10
N ASP A 336 13.35 -5.56 21.05
CA ASP A 336 13.35 -6.56 22.13
C ASP A 336 12.11 -6.42 23.04
N SER A 337 11.74 -5.18 23.36
CA SER A 337 10.50 -4.89 24.08
C SER A 337 9.27 -5.39 23.32
N PHE A 338 9.17 -5.14 22.01
CA PHE A 338 8.07 -5.66 21.18
C PHE A 338 8.02 -7.17 21.14
N ALA A 339 9.18 -7.84 21.04
CA ALA A 339 9.24 -9.30 21.08
C ALA A 339 8.80 -9.86 22.45
N SER A 340 9.03 -9.13 23.55
CA SER A 340 8.59 -9.55 24.89
C SER A 340 7.07 -9.51 25.06
N LEU A 341 6.36 -8.63 24.34
CA LEU A 341 4.89 -8.51 24.36
C LEU A 341 4.17 -9.68 23.67
N GLN A 342 4.91 -10.60 23.05
CA GLN A 342 4.37 -11.66 22.20
C GLN A 342 4.60 -13.08 22.74
N LYS A 343 5.31 -13.19 23.87
CA LYS A 343 5.52 -14.46 24.58
C LYS A 343 4.19 -14.93 25.18
#